data_AF-A0A5J4U7E8-F1
#
_entry.id   AF-A0A5J4U7E8-F1
#
_cell.length_a   1.000
_cell.length_b   1.000
_cell.length_c   1.000
_cell.angle_alpha   90.00
_cell.angle_beta   90.00
_cell.angle_gamma   90.00
#
_symmetry.space_group_name_H-M   'P 1'
#
loop_
_entity.id
_entity.type
_entity.pdbx_description
1 polymer ?
#
loop_
_entity_poly.entity_id
_entity_poly.type
_entity_poly.pdbx_seq_one_letter_code
_entity_poly.pdbx_strand_id
1 'polypeptide(L)'
;MTLSSLADGSKIQALGFGTFLSKPGEVGQAIKVALEVGYRHFDFAYCYMNQKEIGATLAEAFASGKYKREDLFITSKLFNIHHHKEDVLPELKITLADLQLQYLDLYLIHNPLSYVNNGEIFPKN
;
A
#
# COMPACT_ATOMS: atom_id res chain seq x y z
N MET A 1 3.71 10.03 -17.92
CA MET A 1 4.41 10.50 -16.71
C MET A 1 5.86 10.02 -16.77
N THR A 2 6.79 10.76 -16.15
CA THR A 2 8.22 10.39 -16.09
C THR A 2 8.43 9.12 -15.25
N LEU A 3 9.30 8.22 -15.71
CA LEU A 3 9.69 7.02 -14.99
C LEU A 3 11.08 7.20 -14.35
N SER A 4 11.24 6.68 -13.15
CA SER A 4 12.52 6.54 -12.45
C SER A 4 12.92 5.07 -12.38
N SER A 5 14.22 4.79 -12.29
CA SER A 5 14.76 3.45 -12.05
C SER A 5 15.12 3.26 -10.59
N LEU A 6 14.70 2.14 -10.03
CA LEU A 6 15.19 1.64 -8.75
C LEU A 6 16.51 0.88 -8.94
N ALA A 7 17.21 0.62 -7.82
CA ALA A 7 18.51 -0.05 -7.83
C ALA A 7 18.45 -1.50 -8.33
N ASP A 8 17.30 -2.16 -8.21
CA ASP A 8 17.02 -3.50 -8.73
C ASP A 8 16.64 -3.51 -10.23
N GLY A 9 16.62 -2.33 -10.88
CA GLY A 9 16.23 -2.17 -12.28
C GLY A 9 14.73 -1.93 -12.50
N SER A 10 13.90 -2.12 -11.48
CA SER A 10 12.46 -1.88 -11.54
C SER A 10 12.15 -0.43 -11.92
N LYS A 11 11.04 -0.21 -12.65
CA LYS A 11 10.61 1.12 -13.11
C LYS A 11 9.42 1.58 -12.29
N ILE A 12 9.46 2.83 -11.85
CA ILE A 12 8.41 3.45 -11.05
C ILE A 12 8.04 4.81 -11.64
N GLN A 13 6.76 5.21 -11.61
CA GLN A 13 6.41 6.59 -11.93
C GLN A 13 6.97 7.52 -10.86
N ALA A 14 7.71 8.55 -11.28
CA ALA A 14 8.35 9.50 -10.37
C ALA A 14 7.34 10.24 -9.46
N LEU A 15 6.09 10.36 -9.94
CA LEU A 15 4.97 10.87 -9.15
C LEU A 15 4.09 9.70 -8.71
N GLY A 16 3.84 9.60 -7.40
CA GLY A 16 2.95 8.61 -6.79
C GLY A 16 1.77 9.26 -6.07
N PHE A 17 0.69 8.49 -5.92
CA PHE A 17 -0.50 8.91 -5.19
C PHE A 17 -0.48 8.35 -3.76
N GLY A 18 -0.37 9.22 -2.75
CA GLY A 18 -0.38 8.84 -1.33
C GLY A 18 -1.79 8.83 -0.74
N THR A 19 -2.05 7.91 0.20
CA THR A 19 -3.40 7.70 0.77
C THR A 19 -3.55 8.05 2.25
N PHE A 20 -2.48 8.54 2.89
CA PHE A 20 -2.53 8.92 4.30
C PHE A 20 -3.60 10.00 4.56
N LEU A 21 -4.30 9.90 5.71
CA LEU A 21 -5.35 10.81 6.17
C LEU A 21 -6.60 10.90 5.28
N SER A 22 -6.78 10.00 4.31
CA SER A 22 -8.07 9.87 3.62
C SER A 22 -9.17 9.59 4.64
N LYS A 23 -10.30 10.31 4.56
CA LYS A 23 -11.42 10.02 5.44
C LYS A 23 -12.06 8.67 5.06
N PRO A 24 -12.74 8.00 6.01
CA PRO A 24 -13.47 6.77 5.70
C PRO A 24 -14.43 6.97 4.52
N GLY A 25 -14.33 6.12 3.50
CA GLY A 25 -15.15 6.19 2.28
C GLY A 25 -14.66 7.15 1.19
N GLU A 26 -13.58 7.91 1.41
CA GLU A 26 -13.02 8.81 0.39
C GLU A 26 -11.88 8.19 -0.42
N VAL A 27 -11.11 7.24 0.16
CA VAL A 27 -9.88 6.74 -0.48
C VAL A 27 -10.18 5.96 -1.76
N GLY A 28 -11.28 5.20 -1.80
CA GLY A 28 -11.65 4.44 -2.99
C GLY A 28 -11.94 5.35 -4.19
N GLN A 29 -12.72 6.42 -3.98
CA GLN A 29 -13.01 7.38 -5.04
C GLN A 29 -11.74 8.14 -5.47
N ALA A 30 -10.88 8.50 -4.52
CA ALA A 30 -9.63 9.18 -4.82
C ALA A 30 -8.69 8.31 -5.69
N ILE A 31 -8.60 7.00 -5.41
CA ILE A 31 -7.85 6.04 -6.23
C ILE A 31 -8.46 5.92 -7.64
N LYS A 32 -9.79 5.82 -7.76
CA LYS A 32 -10.47 5.77 -9.07
C LYS A 32 -10.12 6.99 -9.93
N VAL A 33 -10.20 8.18 -9.35
CA VAL A 33 -9.79 9.43 -10.04
C VAL A 33 -8.31 9.43 -10.38
N ALA A 34 -7.44 9.00 -9.45
CA ALA A 34 -6.00 8.91 -9.70
C ALA A 34 -5.67 7.98 -10.90
N LEU A 35 -6.33 6.82 -10.99
CA LEU A 35 -6.19 5.89 -12.11
C LEU A 35 -6.63 6.51 -13.45
N GLU A 36 -7.72 7.27 -13.44
CA GLU A 36 -8.26 7.97 -14.62
C GLU A 36 -7.34 9.08 -15.12
N VAL A 37 -6.76 9.87 -14.22
CA VAL A 37 -5.81 10.94 -14.59
C VAL A 37 -4.38 10.43 -14.85
N GLY A 38 -4.17 9.11 -14.75
CA GLY A 38 -2.97 8.44 -15.26
C GLY A 38 -1.94 7.99 -14.22
N TYR A 39 -2.25 8.09 -12.92
CA TYR A 39 -1.37 7.53 -11.88
C TYR A 39 -1.28 6.01 -12.04
N ARG A 40 -0.07 5.49 -11.92
CA ARG A 40 0.21 4.06 -11.81
C ARG A 40 1.06 3.72 -10.58
N HIS A 41 1.60 4.71 -9.88
CA HIS A 41 2.31 4.51 -8.63
C HIS A 41 1.42 4.93 -7.45
N PHE A 42 1.21 4.01 -6.51
CA PHE A 42 0.39 4.21 -5.33
C PHE A 42 1.17 3.90 -4.04
N ASP A 43 1.01 4.77 -3.04
CA ASP A 43 1.65 4.66 -1.74
C ASP A 43 0.61 4.40 -0.64
N PHE A 44 0.71 3.22 -0.04
CA PHE A 44 -0.15 2.74 1.04
C PHE A 44 0.68 2.44 2.29
N ALA A 45 0.02 2.14 3.41
CA ALA A 45 0.67 1.60 4.60
C ALA A 45 -0.36 0.91 5.50
N TYR A 46 0.11 -0.09 6.26
CA TYR A 46 -0.70 -0.78 7.27
C TYR A 46 -1.38 0.20 8.25
N CYS A 47 -0.62 1.15 8.80
CA CYS A 47 -1.11 2.06 9.84
C CYS A 47 -2.07 3.15 9.34
N TYR A 48 -2.31 3.26 8.03
CA TYR A 48 -3.32 4.19 7.51
C TYR A 48 -4.74 3.65 7.69
N MET A 49 -4.88 2.37 8.08
CA MET A 49 -6.14 1.73 8.45
C MET A 49 -7.22 1.77 7.36
N ASN A 50 -6.81 1.86 6.09
CA ASN A 50 -7.69 2.00 4.94
C ASN A 50 -7.46 0.91 3.86
N GLN A 51 -6.57 -0.07 4.10
CA GLN A 51 -6.18 -1.07 3.09
C GLN A 51 -7.35 -1.92 2.59
N LYS A 52 -8.35 -2.25 3.42
CA LYS A 52 -9.53 -3.00 2.97
C LYS A 52 -10.38 -2.25 1.95
N GLU A 53 -10.58 -0.94 2.15
CA GLU A 53 -11.31 -0.09 1.21
C GLU A 53 -10.52 0.04 -0.11
N ILE A 54 -9.20 0.19 0.00
CA ILE A 54 -8.28 0.20 -1.13
C ILE A 54 -8.36 -1.13 -1.89
N GLY A 55 -8.32 -2.28 -1.21
CA GLY A 55 -8.36 -3.59 -1.83
C GLY A 55 -9.65 -3.84 -2.60
N ALA A 56 -10.80 -3.47 -2.03
CA ALA A 56 -12.08 -3.53 -2.74
C ALA A 56 -12.06 -2.66 -4.02
N THR A 57 -11.51 -1.45 -3.93
CA THR A 57 -11.38 -0.53 -5.06
C THR A 57 -10.46 -1.09 -6.16
N LEU A 58 -9.32 -1.68 -5.80
CA LEU A 58 -8.40 -2.30 -6.74
C LEU A 58 -9.04 -3.52 -7.41
N ALA A 59 -9.74 -4.36 -6.65
CA ALA A 59 -10.45 -5.51 -7.20
C ALA A 59 -11.51 -5.10 -8.23
N GLU A 60 -12.30 -4.06 -7.95
CA GLU A 60 -13.24 -3.48 -8.93
C GLU A 60 -12.51 -2.95 -10.18
N ALA A 61 -11.40 -2.23 -9.99
CA ALA A 61 -10.63 -1.67 -11.08
C ALA A 61 -10.06 -2.76 -12.00
N PHE A 62 -9.55 -3.85 -11.44
CA PHE A 62 -9.04 -4.99 -12.22
C PHE A 62 -10.17 -5.79 -12.88
N ALA A 63 -11.30 -5.99 -12.19
CA ALA A 63 -12.46 -6.67 -12.75
C ALA A 63 -13.06 -5.95 -13.97
N SER A 64 -12.91 -4.61 -14.04
CA SER A 64 -13.31 -3.83 -15.22
C SER A 64 -12.51 -4.16 -16.49
N GLY A 65 -11.35 -4.81 -16.37
CA GLY A 65 -10.43 -5.10 -17.48
C GLY A 65 -9.65 -3.90 -18.01
N LYS A 66 -9.90 -2.68 -17.49
CA LYS A 66 -9.22 -1.45 -17.93
C LYS A 66 -7.79 -1.34 -17.39
N TYR A 67 -7.50 -1.97 -16.26
CA TYR A 67 -6.21 -1.93 -15.59
C TYR A 67 -5.80 -3.36 -15.24
N LYS A 68 -4.52 -3.69 -15.43
CA LYS A 68 -3.96 -4.95 -14.95
C LYS A 68 -3.12 -4.72 -13.70
N ARG A 69 -2.90 -5.77 -12.92
CA ARG A 69 -2.10 -5.66 -11.69
C ARG A 69 -0.67 -5.20 -12.00
N GLU A 70 -0.07 -5.75 -13.05
CA GLU A 70 1.28 -5.43 -13.51
C GLU A 70 1.44 -4.01 -14.10
N ASP A 71 0.33 -3.32 -14.39
CA ASP A 71 0.37 -1.91 -14.82
C ASP A 71 0.56 -0.95 -13.63
N LEU A 72 0.34 -1.43 -12.40
CA LEU A 72 0.43 -0.62 -11.18
C LEU A 72 1.71 -0.95 -10.41
N PHE A 73 2.33 0.09 -9.87
CA PHE A 73 3.40 0.03 -8.89
C PHE A 73 2.82 0.35 -7.52
N ILE A 74 2.70 -0.66 -6.65
CA ILE A 74 2.06 -0.55 -5.34
C ILE A 74 3.10 -0.70 -4.23
N THR A 75 3.18 0.34 -3.41
CA THR A 75 4.02 0.38 -2.20
C THR A 75 3.16 0.19 -0.96
N SER A 76 3.60 -0.66 -0.02
CA SER A 76 3.11 -0.64 1.37
C SER A 76 4.27 -0.65 2.37
N LYS A 77 3.97 -0.58 3.66
CA LYS A 77 4.96 -0.33 4.72
C LYS A 77 4.72 -1.20 5.94
N LEU A 78 5.75 -1.94 6.36
CA LEU A 78 5.82 -2.67 7.62
C LEU A 78 5.75 -1.69 8.78
N PHE A 79 4.72 -1.80 9.60
CA PHE A 79 4.53 -0.88 10.72
C PHE A 79 5.30 -1.28 11.98
N ASN A 80 5.57 -0.29 12.83
CA ASN A 80 6.53 -0.35 13.93
C ASN A 80 6.26 -1.46 14.98
N ILE A 81 5.01 -1.93 15.12
CA ILE A 81 4.65 -3.04 16.03
C ILE A 81 4.98 -4.44 15.46
N HIS A 82 5.46 -4.53 14.20
CA HIS A 82 5.71 -5.81 13.50
C HIS A 82 7.18 -5.98 13.07
N HIS A 83 8.10 -5.27 13.73
CA HIS A 83 9.53 -5.33 13.41
C HIS A 83 10.25 -6.56 13.95
N HIS A 84 9.64 -7.28 14.90
CA HIS A 84 10.13 -8.59 15.31
C HIS A 84 10.11 -9.53 14.10
N LYS A 85 11.18 -10.32 13.94
CA LYS A 85 11.42 -11.12 12.73
C LYS A 85 10.24 -12.06 12.42
N GLU A 86 9.65 -12.60 13.46
CA GLU A 86 8.49 -13.48 13.44
C GLU A 86 7.20 -12.79 12.96
N ASP A 87 7.09 -11.46 13.09
CA ASP A 87 5.89 -10.67 12.79
C ASP A 87 5.90 -10.09 11.37
N VAL A 88 7.07 -9.98 10.73
CA VAL A 88 7.22 -9.39 9.39
C VAL A 88 6.36 -10.10 8.34
N LEU A 89 6.48 -11.43 8.26
CA LEU A 89 5.72 -12.21 7.27
C LEU A 89 4.21 -12.25 7.58
N PRO A 90 3.77 -12.44 8.84
CA PRO A 90 2.36 -12.27 9.21
C PRO A 90 1.76 -10.92 8.80
N GLU A 91 2.44 -9.80 9.07
CA GLU A 91 1.93 -8.48 8.68
C GLU A 91 1.82 -8.35 7.17
N LEU A 92 2.86 -8.72 6.41
CA LEU A 92 2.81 -8.68 4.96
C LEU A 92 1.63 -9.49 4.40
N LYS A 93 1.33 -10.66 4.98
CA LYS A 93 0.16 -11.48 4.58
C LYS A 93 -1.15 -10.77 4.87
N ILE A 94 -1.27 -10.08 6.00
CA ILE A 94 -2.45 -9.25 6.33
C ILE A 94 -2.59 -8.13 5.31
N THR A 95 -1.50 -7.40 5.03
CA THR A 95 -1.49 -6.32 4.04
C THR A 95 -1.90 -6.81 2.65
N LEU A 96 -1.35 -7.94 2.19
CA LEU A 96 -1.72 -8.53 0.89
C LEU A 96 -3.19 -8.97 0.85
N ALA A 97 -3.69 -9.58 1.94
CA ALA A 97 -5.09 -9.98 2.04
C ALA A 97 -6.05 -8.79 2.03
N ASP A 98 -5.77 -7.76 2.83
CA ASP A 98 -6.59 -6.54 2.91
C ASP A 98 -6.59 -5.77 1.58
N LEU A 99 -5.44 -5.70 0.90
CA LEU A 99 -5.33 -5.09 -0.43
C LEU A 99 -5.85 -6.00 -1.56
N GLN A 100 -6.15 -7.27 -1.26
CA GLN A 100 -6.54 -8.29 -2.25
C GLN A 100 -5.49 -8.48 -3.36
N LEU A 101 -4.21 -8.51 -2.99
CA LEU A 101 -3.07 -8.64 -3.89
C LEU A 101 -2.26 -9.91 -3.61
N GLN A 102 -1.55 -10.38 -4.63
CA GLN A 102 -0.59 -11.49 -4.48
C GLN A 102 0.84 -11.02 -4.18
N TYR A 103 1.17 -9.78 -4.54
CA TYR A 103 2.50 -9.18 -4.33
C TYR A 103 2.41 -7.65 -4.21
N LEU A 104 3.44 -7.05 -3.61
CA LEU A 104 3.73 -5.61 -3.61
C LEU A 104 4.96 -5.36 -4.49
N ASP A 105 5.00 -4.22 -5.16
CA ASP A 105 6.17 -3.81 -5.95
C ASP A 105 7.28 -3.26 -5.04
N LEU A 106 6.89 -2.68 -3.90
CA LEU A 106 7.82 -2.19 -2.88
C LEU A 106 7.22 -2.36 -1.49
N TYR A 107 8.05 -2.83 -0.55
CA TYR A 107 7.67 -2.97 0.86
C TYR A 107 8.76 -2.39 1.75
N LEU A 108 8.40 -1.37 2.53
CA LEU A 108 9.35 -0.55 3.29
C LEU A 108 9.19 -0.76 4.79
N ILE A 109 10.29 -0.68 5.53
CA ILE A 109 10.24 -0.40 6.97
C ILE A 109 9.69 1.02 7.14
N HIS A 110 8.54 1.18 7.81
CA HIS A 110 7.87 2.49 7.86
C HIS A 110 8.71 3.53 8.61
N ASN A 111 9.26 3.16 9.77
CA ASN A 111 10.13 4.02 10.58
C ASN A 111 11.25 3.18 11.18
N PRO A 112 12.42 3.72 11.53
CA PRO A 112 13.46 2.98 12.26
C PRO A 112 13.15 2.85 13.77
N LEU A 113 11.91 2.51 14.13
CA LEU A 113 11.44 2.37 15.52
C LEU A 113 10.66 1.07 15.67
N SER A 114 10.91 0.33 16.76
CA SER A 114 10.21 -0.92 17.09
C SER A 114 9.40 -0.75 18.36
N TYR A 115 8.12 -1.09 18.31
CA TYR A 115 7.23 -1.08 19.47
C TYR A 115 6.80 -2.49 19.83
N VAL A 116 6.49 -2.73 21.11
CA VAL A 116 5.88 -3.98 21.55
C VAL A 116 4.45 -4.03 21.03
N ASN A 117 4.08 -5.11 20.37
CA ASN A 117 2.70 -5.36 19.97
C ASN A 117 1.87 -5.77 21.20
N ASN A 118 1.15 -4.82 21.78
CA ASN A 118 0.24 -5.03 22.91
C ASN A 118 -1.23 -5.08 22.49
N GLY A 119 -1.52 -5.23 21.19
CA GLY A 119 -2.87 -5.17 20.63
C GLY A 119 -3.34 -3.76 20.25
N GLU A 120 -2.58 -2.71 20.57
CA GLU A 120 -2.84 -1.35 20.09
C GLU A 120 -2.00 -1.06 18.83
N ILE A 121 -2.63 -0.46 17.81
CA ILE A 121 -1.89 -0.05 16.60
C ILE A 121 -0.87 1.03 16.94
N PHE A 122 -1.22 1.99 17.79
CA PHE A 122 -0.35 3.08 18.21
C PHE A 122 -0.12 2.98 19.73
N PRO A 123 0.74 2.06 20.20
CA PRO A 123 0.99 1.90 21.61
C PRO A 123 1.58 3.19 22.18
N LYS A 124 1.05 3.63 23.32
CA LYS A 124 1.65 4.70 24.11
C LYS A 124 2.72 4.08 25.00
N ASN A 125 3.86 4.75 25.11
CA ASN A 125 4.96 4.38 26.00
C ASN A 125 4.48 3.95 27.39
#